data_AF-A0A1M5FIQ4-F1
#
_entry.id   AF-A0A1M5FIQ4-F1
#
_cell.length_a   1.000
_cell.length_b   1.000
_cell.length_c   1.000
_cell.angle_alpha   90.00
_cell.angle_beta   90.00
_cell.angle_gamma   90.00
#
_symmetry.space_group_name_H-M   'P 1'
#
loop_
_entity.id
_entity.type
_entity.pdbx_description
1 polymer ?
#
loop_
_entity_poly.entity_id
_entity_poly.type
_entity_poly.pdbx_seq_one_letter_code
_entity_poly.pdbx_strand_id
1 'polypeptide(L)'
;MKLKHWMLIRKCCLGYIALVGVLFAFDLMVMAVSEFGSKPADYAGCYVHDALLVAIKCSGFQASELVAFALNYPLYHLYMPFFVIWNPLLIFVVIPMYSPLIVLLISNGKVVSVRV
;
A
#
# COMPACT_ATOMS: atom_id res chain seq x y z
N MET A 1 -28.13 -8.13 0.30
CA MET A 1 -27.38 -7.22 1.20
C MET A 1 -28.17 -5.92 1.41
N LYS A 2 -28.34 -5.43 2.65
CA LYS A 2 -29.09 -4.17 2.89
C LYS A 2 -28.24 -2.95 2.53
N LEU A 3 -28.86 -1.83 2.14
CA LEU A 3 -28.18 -0.55 1.79
C LEU A 3 -27.15 -0.10 2.84
N LYS A 4 -27.47 -0.27 4.13
CA LYS A 4 -26.54 0.03 5.25
C LYS A 4 -25.19 -0.68 5.12
N HIS A 5 -25.18 -1.92 4.64
CA HIS A 5 -23.95 -2.70 4.43
C HIS A 5 -23.12 -2.14 3.27
N TRP A 6 -23.76 -1.77 2.16
CA TRP A 6 -23.08 -1.15 1.02
C TRP A 6 -22.45 0.20 1.38
N MET A 7 -23.12 1.00 2.22
CA MET A 7 -22.54 2.25 2.73
C MET A 7 -21.35 2.01 3.66
N LEU A 8 -21.40 0.99 4.52
CA LEU A 8 -20.27 0.62 5.39
C LEU A 8 -19.08 0.17 4.55
N ILE A 9 -19.29 -0.72 3.58
CA ILE A 9 -18.26 -1.21 2.66
C ILE A 9 -17.60 -0.04 1.94
N ARG A 10 -18.39 0.88 1.39
CA ARG A 10 -17.87 2.09 0.74
C ARG A 10 -16.94 2.88 1.66
N LYS A 11 -17.34 3.11 2.92
CA LYS A 11 -16.51 3.83 3.90
C LYS A 11 -15.21 3.09 4.18
N CYS A 12 -15.25 1.76 4.34
CA CYS A 12 -14.04 0.95 4.55
C CYS A 12 -13.10 1.03 3.35
N CYS A 13 -13.61 0.93 2.11
CA CYS A 13 -12.80 1.06 0.91
C CYS A 13 -12.18 2.47 0.77
N LEU A 14 -12.95 3.52 1.06
CA LEU A 14 -12.40 4.88 1.08
C LEU A 14 -11.32 5.06 2.16
N GLY A 15 -11.53 4.48 3.34
CA GLY A 15 -10.54 4.49 4.41
C GLY A 15 -9.24 3.78 4.01
N TYR A 16 -9.35 2.63 3.34
CA TYR A 16 -8.18 1.92 2.79
C TYR A 16 -7.43 2.77 1.76
N ILE A 17 -8.12 3.37 0.80
CA ILE A 17 -7.48 4.22 -0.22
C ILE A 17 -6.81 5.44 0.43
N ALA A 18 -7.46 6.06 1.41
CA ALA A 18 -6.88 7.16 2.17
C ALA A 18 -5.62 6.73 2.92
N LEU A 19 -5.62 5.54 3.55
CA LEU A 19 -4.44 4.98 4.22
C LEU A 19 -3.28 4.78 3.23
N VAL A 20 -3.53 4.16 2.07
CA VAL A 20 -2.51 3.97 1.04
C VAL A 20 -1.98 5.32 0.53
N GLY A 21 -2.85 6.31 0.34
CA GLY A 21 -2.46 7.66 -0.06
C GLY A 21 -1.58 8.37 0.98
N VAL A 22 -1.87 8.18 2.28
CA VAL A 22 -1.04 8.71 3.38
C VAL A 22 0.32 8.04 3.41
N LEU A 23 0.37 6.71 3.27
CA LEU A 23 1.65 5.97 3.19
C LEU A 23 2.48 6.44 2.00
N PHE A 24 1.86 6.63 0.84
CA PHE A 24 2.55 7.15 -0.34
C PHE A 24 3.13 8.55 -0.10
N ALA A 25 2.41 9.43 0.62
CA ALA A 25 2.95 10.74 1.00
C ALA A 25 4.16 10.61 1.94
N PHE A 26 4.15 9.67 2.88
CA PHE A 26 5.32 9.39 3.72
C PHE A 26 6.49 8.84 2.91
N ASP A 27 6.25 8.00 1.92
CA ASP A 27 7.31 7.51 1.03
C ASP A 27 7.98 8.66 0.28
N LEU A 28 7.19 9.60 -0.24
CA LEU A 28 7.71 10.81 -0.87
C LEU A 28 8.55 11.65 0.11
N MET A 29 8.12 11.78 1.37
CA MET A 29 8.91 12.46 2.40
C MET A 29 10.23 11.75 2.64
N VAL A 30 10.23 10.43 2.83
CA VAL A 30 11.44 9.64 3.05
C VAL A 30 12.37 9.77 1.85
N MET A 31 11.87 9.67 0.62
CA MET A 31 12.67 9.86 -0.60
C MET A 31 13.22 11.28 -0.74
N ALA A 32 12.52 12.30 -0.23
CA ALA A 32 12.98 13.69 -0.27
C ALA A 32 14.06 14.00 0.77
N VAL A 33 14.07 13.31 1.92
CA VAL A 33 14.99 13.61 3.03
C VAL A 33 16.12 12.60 3.19
N SER A 34 15.98 11.38 2.65
CA SER A 34 16.99 10.33 2.79
C SER A 34 17.92 10.25 1.60
N GLU A 35 19.17 9.88 1.88
CA GLU A 35 20.16 9.58 0.85
C GLU A 35 19.97 8.16 0.32
N PHE A 36 20.21 7.98 -0.98
CA PHE A 36 20.18 6.68 -1.64
C PHE A 36 21.40 5.84 -1.29
N GLY A 37 21.21 4.54 -1.06
CA GLY A 37 22.29 3.56 -0.96
C GLY A 37 22.32 2.78 0.35
N SER A 38 23.36 1.97 0.54
CA SER A 38 23.53 1.18 1.76
C SER A 38 23.95 2.06 2.93
N LYS A 39 23.38 1.76 4.10
CA LYS A 39 23.73 2.40 5.37
C LYS A 39 24.48 1.39 6.27
N PRO A 40 25.39 1.86 7.15
CA PRO A 40 26.10 0.99 8.08
C PRO A 40 25.12 0.27 9.03
N ALA A 41 25.53 -0.86 9.60
CA ALA A 41 24.68 -1.67 10.49
C ALA A 41 24.15 -0.90 11.71
N ASP A 42 24.87 0.15 12.12
CA ASP A 42 24.57 0.98 13.29
C ASP A 42 23.57 2.10 12.96
N TYR A 43 23.11 2.20 11.71
CA TYR A 43 22.18 3.23 11.28
C TYR A 43 20.78 3.02 11.86
N ALA A 44 20.25 4.08 12.49
CA ALA A 44 18.88 4.13 12.99
C ALA A 44 18.04 5.10 12.15
N GLY A 45 17.02 4.59 11.47
CA GLY A 45 16.14 5.38 10.61
C GLY A 45 15.63 4.62 9.39
N CYS A 46 14.92 5.32 8.52
CA CYS A 46 14.45 4.81 7.23
C CYS A 46 15.20 5.47 6.08
N TYR A 47 15.62 4.67 5.10
CA TYR A 47 16.42 5.10 3.96
C TYR A 47 16.00 4.37 2.69
N VAL A 48 16.29 4.99 1.54
CA VAL A 48 15.99 4.40 0.24
C VAL A 48 17.12 3.47 -0.19
N HIS A 49 16.78 2.21 -0.39
CA HIS A 49 17.66 1.17 -0.89
C HIS A 49 17.36 0.92 -2.38
N ASP A 50 18.33 1.17 -3.23
CA ASP A 50 18.25 0.84 -4.65
C ASP A 50 18.78 -0.58 -4.88
N ALA A 51 17.88 -1.54 -5.07
CA ALA A 51 18.24 -2.89 -5.50
C ALA A 51 17.23 -3.35 -6.55
N LEU A 52 17.52 -3.03 -7.81
CA LEU A 52 16.69 -3.29 -9.01
C LEU A 52 15.35 -2.53 -9.04
N LEU A 53 14.76 -2.25 -7.87
CA LEU A 53 13.60 -1.41 -7.64
C LEU A 53 13.86 -0.53 -6.42
N VAL A 54 13.18 0.62 -6.39
CA VAL A 54 13.18 1.51 -5.22
C VAL A 54 12.46 0.80 -4.08
N ALA A 55 13.13 0.62 -2.95
CA ALA A 55 12.55 0.07 -1.73
C ALA A 55 13.00 0.88 -0.51
N ILE A 56 12.12 1.04 0.47
CA ILE A 56 12.46 1.72 1.73
C ILE A 56 12.88 0.67 2.74
N LYS A 57 14.06 0.83 3.34
CA LYS A 57 14.50 0.00 4.47
C LYS A 57 14.51 0.83 5.74
N CYS A 58 14.16 0.23 6.85
CA CYS A 58 14.24 0.85 8.16
C CYS A 58 15.03 -0.04 9.11
N SER A 59 15.93 0.53 9.90
CA SER A 59 16.78 -0.19 10.87
C SER A 59 16.97 0.61 12.15
N GLY A 60 17.45 -0.05 13.21
CA GLY A 60 17.87 0.62 14.46
C GLY A 60 16.76 1.05 15.42
N PHE A 61 15.51 0.58 15.24
CA PHE A 61 14.43 0.81 16.20
C PHE A 61 13.44 -0.37 16.26
N GLN A 62 12.70 -0.47 17.37
CA GLN A 62 11.69 -1.52 17.56
C GLN A 62 10.54 -1.33 16.56
N ALA A 63 10.15 -2.41 15.87
CA ALA A 63 9.17 -2.41 14.78
C ALA A 63 9.65 -1.79 13.44
N SER A 64 10.97 -1.68 13.22
CA SER A 64 11.53 -1.22 11.95
C SER A 64 11.04 -2.02 10.74
N GLU A 65 10.90 -3.34 10.86
CA GLU A 65 10.34 -4.21 9.81
C GLU A 65 8.88 -3.87 9.48
N LEU A 66 8.06 -3.56 10.49
CA LEU A 66 6.67 -3.21 10.30
C LEU A 66 6.54 -1.84 9.62
N VAL A 67 7.37 -0.88 10.03
CA VAL A 67 7.40 0.46 9.41
C VAL A 67 7.91 0.38 7.98
N ALA A 68 8.96 -0.40 7.72
CA ALA A 68 9.45 -0.67 6.38
C ALA A 68 8.36 -1.32 5.53
N PHE A 69 7.67 -2.34 6.03
CA PHE A 69 6.56 -2.98 5.31
C PHE A 69 5.45 -1.99 4.97
N ALA A 70 5.04 -1.15 5.93
CA ALA A 70 4.00 -0.14 5.73
C ALA A 70 4.40 0.90 4.68
N LEU A 71 5.64 1.41 4.73
CA LEU A 71 6.18 2.35 3.75
C LEU A 71 6.35 1.70 2.36
N ASN A 72 6.66 0.40 2.28
CA ASN A 72 6.70 -0.24 0.96
C ASN A 72 5.31 -0.64 0.44
N TYR A 73 4.25 -0.51 1.23
CA TYR A 73 2.92 -0.96 0.84
C TYR A 73 2.36 -0.27 -0.43
N PRO A 74 2.55 1.04 -0.65
CA PRO A 74 2.21 1.69 -1.92
C PRO A 74 3.06 1.18 -3.09
N LEU A 75 4.35 0.93 -2.86
CA LEU A 75 5.24 0.35 -3.88
C LEU A 75 4.83 -1.09 -4.25
N TYR A 76 4.31 -1.86 -3.30
CA TYR A 76 3.77 -3.20 -3.57
C TYR A 76 2.56 -3.15 -4.50
N HIS A 77 1.70 -2.14 -4.37
CA HIS A 77 0.63 -1.92 -5.36
C HIS A 77 1.21 -1.75 -6.75
N LEU A 78 2.27 -0.97 -6.89
CA LEU A 78 2.89 -0.75 -8.20
C LEU A 78 3.59 -2.01 -8.73
N TYR A 79 4.42 -2.66 -7.93
CA TYR A 79 5.36 -3.67 -8.41
C TYR A 79 4.83 -5.11 -8.40
N MET A 80 4.02 -5.50 -7.41
CA MET A 80 3.59 -6.90 -7.27
C MET A 80 2.83 -7.45 -8.48
N PRO A 81 1.96 -6.70 -9.19
CA PRO A 81 1.30 -7.20 -10.40
C PRO A 81 2.29 -7.68 -11.47
N PHE A 82 3.43 -7.01 -11.63
CA PHE A 82 4.46 -7.40 -12.59
C PHE A 82 5.15 -8.70 -12.20
N PHE A 83 5.35 -8.92 -10.90
CA PHE A 83 6.00 -10.13 -10.38
C PHE A 83 5.12 -11.38 -10.40
N VAL A 84 3.81 -11.26 -10.63
CA VAL A 84 2.91 -12.43 -10.75
C VAL A 84 3.36 -13.37 -11.88
N ILE A 85 3.95 -12.84 -12.96
CA ILE A 85 4.45 -13.65 -14.07
C ILE A 85 5.59 -14.58 -13.61
N TRP A 86 6.49 -14.07 -12.76
CA TRP A 86 7.63 -14.84 -12.26
C TRP A 86 7.30 -15.69 -11.03
N ASN A 87 6.33 -15.26 -10.23
CA ASN A 87 5.84 -16.01 -9.08
C ASN A 87 4.31 -15.94 -9.02
N PRO A 88 3.62 -16.94 -9.63
CA PRO A 88 2.15 -16.95 -9.70
C PRO A 88 1.46 -16.94 -8.34
N LEU A 89 2.12 -17.38 -7.26
CA LEU A 89 1.54 -17.36 -5.91
C LEU A 89 1.26 -15.94 -5.42
N LEU A 90 1.92 -14.92 -5.98
CA LEU A 90 1.65 -13.52 -5.67
C LEU A 90 0.23 -13.08 -6.05
N ILE A 91 -0.49 -13.84 -6.89
CA ILE A 91 -1.89 -13.54 -7.22
C ILE A 91 -2.78 -13.50 -5.97
N PHE A 92 -2.48 -14.33 -4.97
CA PHE A 92 -3.22 -14.37 -3.69
C PHE A 92 -2.98 -13.13 -2.83
N VAL A 93 -1.94 -12.34 -3.12
CA VAL A 93 -1.67 -11.05 -2.46
C VAL A 93 -2.24 -9.90 -3.30
N VAL A 94 -2.06 -9.95 -4.62
CA VAL A 94 -2.53 -8.90 -5.54
C VAL A 94 -4.05 -8.78 -5.54
N ILE A 95 -4.78 -9.89 -5.60
CA ILE A 95 -6.26 -9.88 -5.58
C ILE A 95 -6.82 -9.12 -4.37
N PRO A 96 -6.51 -9.49 -3.12
CA PRO A 96 -7.05 -8.78 -1.96
C PRO A 96 -6.56 -7.33 -1.88
N MET A 97 -5.34 -7.04 -2.34
CA MET A 97 -4.79 -5.68 -2.37
C MET A 97 -5.58 -4.75 -3.31
N TYR A 98 -5.98 -5.22 -4.49
CA TYR A 98 -6.79 -4.45 -5.45
C TYR A 98 -8.30 -4.56 -5.21
N SER A 99 -8.74 -5.52 -4.41
CA SER A 99 -10.16 -5.75 -4.11
C SER A 99 -10.90 -4.50 -3.61
N PRO A 100 -10.33 -3.60 -2.77
CA PRO A 100 -11.06 -2.44 -2.28
C PRO A 100 -11.42 -1.46 -3.38
N LEU A 101 -10.61 -1.37 -4.45
CA LEU A 101 -10.91 -0.52 -5.61
C LEU A 101 -12.12 -1.06 -6.39
N ILE A 102 -12.13 -2.36 -6.68
CA ILE A 102 -13.22 -3.01 -7.41
C ILE A 102 -14.52 -2.93 -6.60
N VAL A 103 -14.44 -3.24 -5.31
CA VAL A 103 -15.58 -3.22 -4.39
C VAL A 103 -16.10 -1.79 -4.21
N LEU A 104 -15.23 -0.77 -4.18
CA LEU A 104 -15.66 0.62 -4.14
C LEU A 104 -16.49 1.00 -5.36
N LEU A 105 -16.04 0.64 -6.57
CA LEU A 105 -16.77 0.91 -7.82
C LEU A 105 -18.17 0.27 -7.81
N ILE A 106 -18.25 -1.00 -7.41
CA ILE A 106 -19.53 -1.73 -7.29
C ILE A 106 -20.43 -1.06 -6.24
N SER A 107 -19.88 -0.74 -5.07
CA SER A 107 -20.64 -0.13 -3.98
C SER A 107 -21.17 1.26 -4.35
N ASN A 108 -20.42 2.05 -5.09
CA ASN A 108 -20.85 3.35 -5.58
C ASN A 108 -22.05 3.21 -6.52
N GLY A 109 -21.99 2.29 -7.49
CA GLY A 109 -23.12 2.02 -8.39
C GLY A 109 -24.39 1.63 -7.64
N LYS A 110 -24.27 0.76 -6.62
CA LYS A 110 -25.41 0.32 -5.79
C LYS A 110 -25.96 1.40 -4.87
N VAL A 111 -25.11 2.30 -4.36
CA VAL A 111 -25.57 3.41 -3.51
C VAL A 111 -26.24 4.50 -4.34
N VAL A 112 -25.76 4.75 -5.56
CA VAL A 112 -26.34 5.75 -6.47
C VAL A 112 -27.68 5.27 -7.03
N SER A 113 -27.80 4.00 -7.46
CA SER A 113 -29.03 3.47 -8.04
C SER A 113 -30.22 3.39 -7.08
N VAL A 114 -30.00 3.57 -5.77
CA VAL A 114 -31.06 3.56 -4.74
C VAL A 114 -31.50 4.99 -4.36
N ARG A 115 -30.77 6.02 -4.80
CA ARG A 115 -31.15 7.43 -4.59
C ARG A 115 -31.96 8.02 -5.75
N VAL A 116 -31.89 7.40 -6.93
CA VAL A 116 -32.71 7.73 -8.11
C VAL A 116 -33.99 6.91 -8.02
#